data_AF-A0A3D4LJX6-F1
#
_entry.id   AF-A0A3D4LJX6-F1
#
_cell.length_a   1.000
_cell.length_b   1.000
_cell.length_c   1.000
_cell.angle_alpha   90.00
_cell.angle_beta   90.00
_cell.angle_gamma   90.00
#
_symmetry.space_group_name_H-M   'P 1'
#
loop_
_entity.id
_entity.type
_entity.pdbx_description
1 polymer ?
#
loop_
_entity_poly.entity_id
_entity_poly.type
_entity_poly.pdbx_seq_one_letter_code
_entity_poly.pdbx_strand_id
1 'polypeptide(L)' 'IGGPIIVSVTLKDDKIIQIEVVSHNETKGVSENAIGTIISSIIENQTTDVDAVSGATITSKALMNAVKNALEKKE' A
#
# COMPACT_ATOMS: atom_id res chain seq x y z
N ILE A 1 13.46 11.27 -5.16
CA ILE A 1 12.42 10.22 -4.99
C ILE A 1 12.85 9.38 -3.81
N GLY A 2 12.01 9.18 -2.79
CA GLY A 2 12.37 8.42 -1.58
C GLY A 2 11.99 9.04 -0.24
N GLY A 3 10.83 9.70 -0.14
CA GLY A 3 10.27 10.07 1.17
C GLY A 3 9.36 8.98 1.73
N PRO A 4 9.05 9.04 3.04
CA PRO A 4 8.22 8.03 3.70
C PRO A 4 6.83 7.97 3.05
N ILE A 5 6.33 6.76 2.84
CA ILE A 5 4.92 6.50 2.52
C ILE A 5 4.18 6.21 3.82
N ILE A 6 3.11 6.97 4.06
CA ILE A 6 2.23 6.84 5.22
C ILE A 6 0.91 6.31 4.70
N VAL A 7 0.50 5.16 5.23
CA VAL A 7 -0.79 4.54 4.91
C VAL A 7 -1.60 4.34 6.18
N SER A 8 -2.90 4.47 6.04
CA SER A 8 -3.90 4.09 7.03
C SER A 8 -4.56 2.81 6.58
N VAL A 9 -4.60 1.80 7.43
CA VAL A 9 -5.23 0.50 7.14
C VAL A 9 -6.35 0.30 8.14
N THR A 10 -7.56 0.09 7.65
CA THR A 10 -8.72 -0.18 8.47
C THR A 10 -9.00 -1.68 8.45
N LEU A 11 -8.95 -2.29 9.64
CA LEU A 11 -9.28 -3.69 9.86
C LEU A 11 -10.67 -3.81 10.48
N LYS A 12 -11.46 -4.77 9.99
CA LYS A 12 -12.73 -5.17 10.58
C LYS A 12 -12.83 -6.69 10.56
N ASP A 13 -13.06 -7.28 11.74
CA ASP A 13 -13.15 -8.75 11.89
C ASP A 13 -11.94 -9.49 11.30
N ASP A 14 -10.73 -8.97 11.57
CA ASP A 14 -9.44 -9.45 11.02
C ASP A 14 -9.30 -9.38 9.49
N LYS A 15 -10.19 -8.64 8.81
CA LYS A 15 -10.12 -8.38 7.38
C LYS A 15 -9.78 -6.93 7.08
N ILE A 16 -8.99 -6.72 6.04
CA ILE A 16 -8.66 -5.41 5.50
C ILE A 16 -9.89 -4.90 4.74
N ILE A 17 -10.54 -3.88 5.28
CA ILE A 17 -11.72 -3.27 4.64
C ILE A 17 -11.37 -2.00 3.88
N GLN A 18 -10.27 -1.35 4.23
CA GLN A 18 -9.87 -0.10 3.59
C GLN A 18 -8.37 0.14 3.77
N ILE A 19 -7.74 0.70 2.74
CA ILE A 19 -6.38 1.21 2.80
C ILE A 19 -6.39 2.59 2.16
N GLU A 20 -5.86 3.59 2.87
CA GLU A 20 -5.76 4.96 2.40
C GLU A 20 -4.32 5.44 2.46
N VAL A 21 -3.84 6.12 1.42
CA VAL A 21 -2.52 6.74 1.45
C VAL A 21 -2.65 8.15 2.02
N VAL A 22 -2.16 8.32 3.25
CA VAL A 22 -2.17 9.61 3.97
C VAL A 22 -1.10 10.54 3.42
N SER A 23 0.06 10.00 3.05
CA SER A 23 1.15 10.78 2.48
C SER A 23 2.10 9.89 1.68
N HIS A 24 2.60 10.38 0.55
CA HIS A 24 3.70 9.75 -0.18
C HIS A 24 4.52 10.82 -0.88
N ASN A 25 5.84 10.61 -0.96
CA ASN A 25 6.76 11.55 -1.62
C ASN A 25 7.29 10.98 -2.95
N GLU A 26 6.40 10.28 -3.67
CA GLU A 26 6.67 9.65 -4.95
C GLU A 26 6.30 10.56 -6.12
N THR A 27 6.68 10.14 -7.33
CA THR A 27 6.43 10.90 -8.56
C THR A 27 4.94 10.98 -8.84
N LYS A 28 4.34 12.16 -8.60
CA LYS A 28 2.92 12.45 -8.87
C LYS A 28 2.54 12.00 -10.29
N GLY A 29 1.39 11.33 -10.41
CA GLY A 29 0.86 10.78 -11.67
C GLY A 29 1.33 9.36 -12.06
N VAL A 30 2.58 8.96 -11.77
CA VAL A 30 3.04 7.58 -12.05
C VAL A 30 2.71 6.65 -10.89
N SER A 31 2.95 7.11 -9.67
CA SER A 31 2.72 6.33 -8.46
C SER A 31 1.24 6.17 -8.12
N GLU A 32 0.38 7.11 -8.51
CA GLU A 32 -1.04 7.13 -8.11
C GLU A 32 -1.82 5.93 -8.68
N ASN A 33 -1.66 5.64 -9.98
CA ASN A 33 -2.26 4.46 -10.59
C ASN A 33 -1.73 3.17 -9.96
N ALA A 34 -0.41 3.08 -9.77
CA ALA A 34 0.20 1.90 -9.17
C ALA A 34 -0.28 1.66 -7.72
N ILE A 35 -0.37 2.73 -6.92
CA ILE A 35 -0.88 2.70 -5.56
C ILE A 35 -2.32 2.20 -5.54
N GLY A 36 -3.19 2.75 -6.39
CA GLY A 36 -4.60 2.35 -6.45
C GLY A 36 -4.79 0.88 -6.85
N THR A 37 -4.02 0.40 -7.83
CA THR A 37 -4.03 -1.01 -8.25
C THR A 37 -3.61 -1.93 -7.11
N ILE A 38 -2.49 -1.62 -6.45
CA ILE A 38 -1.95 -2.45 -5.36
C ILE A 38 -2.89 -2.46 -4.16
N ILE A 39 -3.44 -1.31 -3.77
CA ILE A 39 -4.42 -1.24 -2.68
C ILE A 39 -5.62 -2.13 -2.98
N SER A 40 -6.16 -2.04 -4.19
CA SER A 40 -7.30 -2.86 -4.61
C SER A 40 -6.95 -4.35 -4.54
N SER A 41 -5.79 -4.76 -5.06
CA SER A 41 -5.33 -6.14 -5.00
C SER A 41 -5.12 -6.65 -3.57
N ILE A 42 -4.60 -5.82 -2.66
CA ILE A 42 -4.42 -6.19 -1.25
C ILE A 42 -5.78 -6.39 -0.57
N ILE A 43 -6.74 -5.50 -0.79
CA ILE A 43 -8.09 -5.61 -0.22
C ILE A 43 -8.81 -6.84 -0.81
N GLU A 44 -8.67 -7.09 -2.12
CA GLU A 44 -9.34 -8.22 -2.77
C GLU A 44 -8.77 -9.56 -2.32
N ASN A 45 -7.44 -9.69 -2.29
CA ASN A 45 -6.77 -10.94 -1.94
C ASN A 45 -6.54 -11.10 -0.42
N GLN A 46 -6.81 -10.05 0.37
CA GLN A 46 -6.53 -10.00 1.80
C GLN A 46 -5.05 -10.35 2.13
N THR A 47 -4.13 -9.97 1.24
CA THR A 47 -2.69 -10.24 1.39
C THR A 47 -1.86 -9.04 0.96
N THR A 48 -0.75 -8.79 1.65
CA THR A 48 0.23 -7.76 1.27
C THR A 48 1.23 -8.24 0.22
N ASP A 49 1.23 -9.53 -0.09
CA ASP A 49 2.08 -10.15 -1.12
C ASP A 49 1.32 -10.15 -2.46
N VAL A 50 1.39 -9.02 -3.16
CA VAL A 50 0.78 -8.82 -4.48
C VAL A 50 1.82 -8.35 -5.48
N ASP A 51 1.50 -8.43 -6.77
CA ASP A 51 2.45 -8.07 -7.81
C ASP A 51 2.76 -6.57 -7.83
N ALA A 52 4.03 -6.24 -8.06
CA ALA A 52 4.45 -4.86 -8.24
C ALA A 52 4.06 -4.35 -9.63
N VAL A 53 3.64 -3.09 -9.71
CA VAL A 53 3.28 -2.47 -10.98
C VAL A 53 4.55 -2.08 -11.74
N SER A 54 4.60 -2.47 -13.02
CA SER A 54 5.72 -2.16 -13.91
C SER A 54 5.90 -0.65 -14.04
N GLY A 55 7.14 -0.17 -13.88
CA GLY A 55 7.46 1.27 -13.85
C GLY A 55 7.27 1.96 -12.49
N ALA A 56 6.70 1.26 -11.49
CA ALA A 56 6.51 1.77 -10.13
C ALA A 56 6.98 0.74 -9.07
N THR A 57 7.99 -0.07 -9.37
CA THR A 57 8.45 -1.16 -8.49
C THR A 57 8.85 -0.69 -7.10
N ILE A 58 9.52 0.47 -7.00
CA ILE A 58 9.94 1.05 -5.72
C ILE A 58 8.73 1.48 -4.89
N THR A 59 7.81 2.25 -5.50
CA THR A 59 6.53 2.63 -4.90
C THR A 59 5.74 1.41 -4.44
N SER A 60 5.68 0.38 -5.30
CA SER A 60 4.90 -0.84 -5.04
C SER A 60 5.40 -1.55 -3.79
N LYS A 61 6.72 -1.79 -3.73
CA LYS A 61 7.35 -2.41 -2.57
C LYS A 61 7.24 -1.55 -1.31
N ALA A 62 7.36 -0.23 -1.44
CA ALA A 62 7.21 0.69 -0.31
C ALA A 62 5.79 0.61 0.27
N LEU A 63 4.77 0.61 -0.58
CA LEU A 63 3.37 0.48 -0.18
C LEU A 63 3.07 -0.85 0.50
N MET A 64 3.49 -1.97 -0.11
CA MET A 64 3.32 -3.31 0.45
C MET A 64 3.96 -3.42 1.84
N ASN A 65 5.19 -2.91 1.98
CA ASN A 65 5.88 -2.88 3.27
C ASN A 65 5.17 -1.96 4.28
N ALA A 66 4.63 -0.82 3.85
CA ALA A 66 3.93 0.10 4.75
C ALA A 66 2.61 -0.50 5.26
N VAL A 67 1.84 -1.14 4.39
CA VAL A 67 0.63 -1.88 4.78
C VAL A 67 1.00 -3.04 5.71
N LYS A 68 2.03 -3.83 5.37
CA LYS A 68 2.52 -4.90 6.23
C LYS A 68 2.93 -4.40 7.61
N ASN A 69 3.71 -3.32 7.69
CA ASN A 69 4.07 -2.70 8.95
C ASN A 69 2.85 -2.19 9.74
N ALA A 70 1.83 -1.65 9.06
CA ALA A 70 0.59 -1.22 9.71
C ALA A 70 -0.21 -2.42 10.29
N LEU A 71 -0.15 -3.58 9.63
CA LEU A 71 -0.74 -4.83 10.11
C LEU A 71 0.09 -5.49 11.22
N GLU A 72 1.42 -5.39 11.16
CA GLU A 72 2.34 -5.95 12.17
C GLU A 72 2.38 -5.10 13.45
N LYS A 73 2.17 -3.78 13.36
CA LYS A 73 2.07 -2.86 14.53
C LYS A 73 0.82 -3.08 15.40
N LYS A 74 0.14 -4.22 15.28
CA LYS A 74 -1.05 -4.58 16.07
C LYS A 74 -0.71 -4.99 17.52
N GLU A 75 0.46 -4.61 18.04
CA GLU A 75 0.94 -4.89 19.40
C GLU A 75 0.68 -3.74 20.38
#